data_AF-A0A367K1Y8-F1
#
_entry.id   AF-A0A367K1Y8-F1
#
_cell.length_a   1.000
_cell.length_b   1.000
_cell.length_c   1.000
_cell.angle_alpha   90.00
_cell.angle_beta   90.00
_cell.angle_gamma   90.00
#
_symmetry.space_group_name_H-M   'P 1'
#
loop_
_entity.id
_entity.type
_entity.pdbx_description
1 polymer ?
#
loop_
_entity_poly.entity_id
_entity_poly.type
_entity_poly.pdbx_seq_one_letter_code
_entity_poly.pdbx_strand_id
1 'polypeptide(L)'
;MSKISIQNDRGEIIVGILEKKEAIDLGRTRPRLVLITHGVLGHKDYLFHRLLAQELPYSSFRFDFRGNGESTGEPGYANMKEDVEDIHTVAEHFENQLGYEIYAVIGHSRGSVAGLKYATSCEKPLSFFVNISGRYKMNDNQIHRNRPEIGAALKAQGYFDWRVRQRDRIVTIKVTQNDVDRFTSWSNEHVARMPLSTCVLTVHGLKDNIVPPYNAAMFANKIPNHTLVLLPEGDHNFKGQFEHVVKAVVDFFAKHEKDDFRKVMGMGQHTGLVLPRWIDVEGVKNFRDIGGWPVQGGNGYIRERTVFRSGHLSNITDKGQKTLVGLNVKATFDFRLDHEVKKDGMIGEIPGIIRFSFNLYENAVKDVNDYIKSLMVFLDGPEGFAEGYMLILESGKKLIGDVFRYMIKELSIQDRYSMVIHCTAGKDRTGVFVMVLLGLCGVDDEIIAREYELSNLGYFEYEKDLAQRAEKVGVSEEKMRSALSASYNGMKSTIRRLKEKFGSFEGYVHECGLSEEEIKQVKQLMIVPIRFEERQLYRPKI
;
A
#
# COMPACT_ATOMS: atom_id res chain seq x y z
N MET A 1 0.73 33.59 -5.32
CA MET A 1 0.42 32.73 -6.49
C MET A 1 1.28 33.17 -7.67
N SER A 2 1.84 32.25 -8.44
CA SER A 2 2.65 32.54 -9.64
C SER A 2 2.23 31.66 -10.80
N LYS A 3 2.09 32.23 -12.00
CA LYS A 3 1.87 31.46 -13.23
C LYS A 3 3.19 30.83 -13.68
N ILE A 4 3.17 29.55 -14.05
CA ILE A 4 4.33 28.80 -14.55
C ILE A 4 3.95 28.14 -15.87
N SER A 5 4.89 28.13 -16.80
CA SER A 5 4.79 27.49 -18.11
C SER A 5 5.87 26.40 -18.21
N ILE A 6 5.45 25.16 -18.49
CA ILE A 6 6.32 23.98 -18.54
C ILE A 6 6.22 23.39 -19.95
N GLN A 7 7.35 23.22 -20.63
CA GLN A 7 7.37 22.61 -21.96
C GLN A 7 7.50 21.09 -21.85
N ASN A 8 6.63 20.34 -22.53
CA ASN A 8 6.72 18.89 -22.63
C ASN A 8 7.65 18.45 -23.78
N ASP A 9 7.92 17.15 -23.87
CA ASP A 9 8.81 16.56 -24.88
C ASP A 9 8.33 16.74 -26.34
N ARG A 10 7.07 17.14 -26.54
CA ARG A 10 6.49 17.44 -27.85
C ARG A 10 6.53 18.92 -28.21
N GLY A 11 7.13 19.75 -27.36
CA GLY A 11 7.19 21.19 -27.54
C GLY A 11 5.89 21.94 -27.17
N GLU A 12 4.94 21.26 -26.54
CA GLU A 12 3.71 21.88 -26.07
C GLU A 12 3.93 22.50 -24.68
N ILE A 13 3.33 23.65 -24.42
CA ILE A 13 3.41 24.40 -23.17
C ILE A 13 2.21 24.08 -22.29
N ILE A 14 2.49 23.50 -21.11
CA ILE A 14 1.57 23.26 -20.00
C ILE A 14 1.60 24.46 -19.07
N VAL A 15 0.45 25.12 -18.87
CA VAL A 15 0.32 26.35 -18.08
C VAL A 15 -0.41 26.07 -16.78
N GLY A 16 0.17 26.50 -15.66
CA GLY A 16 -0.45 26.34 -14.34
C GLY A 16 -0.20 27.51 -13.39
N ILE A 17 -0.81 27.41 -12.21
CA ILE A 17 -0.69 28.37 -11.12
C ILE A 17 -0.13 27.64 -9.90
N LEU A 18 1.04 28.10 -9.43
CA LEU A 18 1.64 27.69 -8.18
C LEU A 18 1.12 28.58 -7.05
N GLU A 19 0.55 27.95 -6.04
CA GLU A 19 0.13 28.55 -4.79
C GLU A 19 1.09 28.11 -3.69
N LYS A 20 2.05 28.96 -3.35
CA LYS A 20 3.09 28.66 -2.36
C LYS A 20 2.55 28.80 -0.95
N LYS A 21 2.84 27.79 -0.12
CA LYS A 21 2.63 27.78 1.32
C LYS A 21 3.86 27.13 1.96
N GLU A 22 4.59 27.92 2.71
CA GLU A 22 5.91 27.53 3.23
C GLU A 22 5.84 27.12 4.71
N ALA A 23 4.83 27.58 5.44
CA ALA A 23 4.74 27.44 6.90
C ALA A 23 4.85 25.99 7.39
N ILE A 24 4.25 25.03 6.68
CA ILE A 24 4.22 23.63 7.12
C ILE A 24 5.47 22.83 6.71
N ASP A 25 6.28 23.38 5.80
CA ASP A 25 7.48 22.74 5.26
C ASP A 25 8.77 23.50 5.63
N LEU A 26 8.68 24.45 6.57
CA LEU A 26 9.83 25.14 7.14
C LEU A 26 10.85 24.11 7.65
N GLY A 27 12.05 24.11 7.06
CA GLY A 27 13.15 23.21 7.43
C GLY A 27 13.21 21.88 6.65
N ARG A 28 12.28 21.61 5.73
CA ARG A 28 12.42 20.48 4.79
C ARG A 28 13.45 20.80 3.70
N THR A 29 14.26 19.81 3.35
CA THR A 29 15.18 19.88 2.19
C THR A 29 14.43 19.94 0.86
N ARG A 30 13.28 19.26 0.78
CA ARG A 30 12.36 19.30 -0.36
C ARG A 30 10.95 19.67 0.16
N PRO A 31 10.44 20.87 -0.14
CA PRO A 31 9.07 21.23 0.24
C PRO A 31 8.07 20.35 -0.50
N ARG A 32 6.95 20.04 0.16
CA ARG A 32 5.89 19.20 -0.39
C ARG A 32 5.05 20.01 -1.37
N LEU A 33 4.69 19.38 -2.49
CA LEU A 33 3.81 19.94 -3.50
C LEU A 33 2.61 19.02 -3.76
N VAL A 34 1.43 19.63 -3.84
CA VAL A 34 0.20 18.95 -4.23
C VAL A 34 -0.17 19.36 -5.67
N LEU A 35 -0.26 18.38 -6.58
CA LEU A 35 -0.74 18.64 -7.94
C LEU A 35 -2.26 18.55 -7.99
N ILE A 36 -2.92 19.46 -8.72
CA ILE A 36 -4.37 19.50 -8.88
C ILE A 36 -4.75 19.43 -10.36
N THR A 37 -5.49 18.39 -10.76
CA THR A 37 -5.82 18.09 -12.16
C THR A 37 -7.32 18.16 -12.44
N HIS A 38 -7.70 18.77 -13.56
CA HIS A 38 -9.10 19.07 -13.89
C HIS A 38 -9.80 17.98 -14.71
N GLY A 39 -11.13 18.02 -14.69
CA GLY A 39 -11.98 17.11 -15.47
C GLY A 39 -12.10 17.48 -16.94
N VAL A 40 -12.98 16.74 -17.62
CA VAL A 40 -13.36 16.97 -19.03
C VAL A 40 -13.89 18.39 -19.22
N LEU A 41 -13.40 19.10 -20.25
CA LEU A 41 -13.76 20.50 -20.57
C LEU A 41 -13.47 21.49 -19.43
N GLY A 42 -12.69 21.07 -18.43
CA GLY A 42 -12.25 21.90 -17.32
C GLY A 42 -11.03 22.75 -17.67
N HIS A 43 -10.54 23.45 -16.65
CA HIS A 43 -9.29 24.20 -16.65
C HIS A 43 -8.79 24.29 -15.19
N LYS A 44 -7.63 24.88 -14.96
CA LYS A 44 -6.94 24.93 -13.67
C LYS A 44 -7.70 25.68 -12.56
N ASP A 45 -8.58 26.60 -12.90
CA ASP A 45 -9.44 27.35 -11.95
C ASP A 45 -10.90 26.84 -11.95
N TYR A 46 -11.12 25.61 -12.45
CA TYR A 46 -12.43 25.01 -12.57
C TYR A 46 -13.02 24.59 -11.21
N LEU A 47 -14.32 24.82 -11.01
CA LEU A 47 -15.08 24.41 -9.83
C LEU A 47 -14.44 24.86 -8.50
N PHE A 48 -14.16 23.90 -7.62
CA PHE A 48 -13.59 24.11 -6.30
C PHE A 48 -12.05 24.19 -6.31
N HIS A 49 -11.37 24.08 -7.46
CA HIS A 49 -9.89 23.97 -7.51
C HIS A 49 -9.18 25.19 -6.92
N ARG A 50 -9.70 26.39 -7.18
CA ARG A 50 -9.15 27.63 -6.63
C ARG A 50 -9.32 27.68 -5.11
N LEU A 51 -10.53 27.39 -4.62
CA LEU A 51 -10.80 27.32 -3.18
C LEU A 51 -9.95 26.25 -2.51
N LEU A 52 -9.80 25.08 -3.13
CA LEU A 52 -8.98 23.99 -2.64
C LEU A 52 -7.52 24.40 -2.48
N ALA A 53 -6.92 25.04 -3.51
CA ALA A 53 -5.55 25.54 -3.43
C ALA A 53 -5.36 26.57 -2.30
N GLN A 54 -6.39 27.41 -2.07
CA GLN A 54 -6.42 28.41 -1.00
C GLN A 54 -6.54 27.82 0.39
N GLU A 55 -7.17 26.65 0.56
CA GLU A 55 -7.40 26.02 1.87
C GLU A 55 -6.38 24.93 2.22
N LEU A 56 -5.74 24.28 1.24
CA LEU A 56 -4.72 23.24 1.49
C LEU A 56 -3.56 23.78 2.32
N PRO A 57 -3.03 23.10 3.35
CA PRO A 57 -1.91 23.64 4.13
C PRO A 57 -0.57 23.63 3.36
N TYR A 58 -0.49 22.88 2.26
CA TYR A 58 0.71 22.69 1.44
C TYR A 58 0.76 23.62 0.24
N SER A 59 1.97 23.78 -0.31
CA SER A 59 2.10 24.36 -1.64
C SER A 59 1.34 23.49 -2.66
N SER A 60 0.67 24.11 -3.63
CA SER A 60 -0.07 23.39 -4.65
C SER A 60 0.14 23.95 -6.05
N PHE A 61 0.11 23.08 -7.05
CA PHE A 61 0.18 23.46 -8.46
C PHE A 61 -1.01 22.90 -9.23
N ARG A 62 -1.87 23.80 -9.70
CA ARG A 62 -3.02 23.48 -10.55
C ARG A 62 -2.72 23.91 -11.97
N PHE A 63 -2.94 23.03 -12.94
CA PHE A 63 -2.54 23.28 -14.33
C PHE A 63 -3.59 22.82 -15.33
N ASP A 64 -3.52 23.40 -16.52
CA ASP A 64 -4.33 23.01 -17.66
C ASP A 64 -3.63 21.87 -18.39
N PHE A 65 -4.32 20.75 -18.62
CA PHE A 65 -3.83 19.71 -19.53
C PHE A 65 -3.61 20.28 -20.93
N ARG A 66 -2.73 19.65 -21.73
CA ARG A 66 -2.55 20.06 -23.13
C ARG A 66 -3.88 20.13 -23.87
N GLY A 67 -4.01 21.11 -24.76
CA GLY A 67 -5.25 21.35 -25.50
C GLY A 67 -6.38 22.03 -24.69
N ASN A 68 -6.20 22.27 -23.39
CA ASN A 68 -7.21 22.86 -22.51
C ASN A 68 -6.73 24.20 -21.93
N GLY A 69 -7.68 25.05 -21.54
CA GLY A 69 -7.37 26.30 -20.84
C GLY A 69 -6.32 27.13 -21.57
N GLU A 70 -5.25 27.50 -20.89
CA GLU A 70 -4.16 28.30 -21.47
C GLU A 70 -3.04 27.48 -22.12
N SER A 71 -3.01 26.16 -21.87
CA SER A 71 -2.02 25.25 -22.44
C SER A 71 -2.16 25.11 -23.96
N THR A 72 -1.02 24.95 -24.65
CA THR A 72 -1.01 24.67 -26.09
C THR A 72 -1.34 23.21 -26.36
N GLY A 73 -1.27 22.79 -27.63
CA GLY A 73 -1.58 21.44 -28.08
C GLY A 73 -3.01 21.30 -28.58
N GLU A 74 -3.33 20.11 -29.08
CA GLU A 74 -4.67 19.81 -29.61
C GLU A 74 -5.57 19.19 -28.52
N PRO A 75 -6.81 19.66 -28.36
CA PRO A 75 -7.72 19.02 -27.44
C PRO A 75 -8.12 17.63 -27.96
N GLY A 76 -8.41 16.68 -27.07
CA GLY A 76 -8.82 15.35 -27.49
C GLY A 76 -9.71 14.63 -26.50
N TYR A 77 -10.69 13.90 -27.05
CA TYR A 77 -11.77 13.25 -26.29
C TYR A 77 -11.25 12.08 -25.45
N ALA A 78 -10.32 11.28 -26.01
CA ALA A 78 -9.78 10.06 -25.44
C ALA A 78 -8.30 10.17 -25.03
N ASN A 79 -7.79 11.38 -24.79
CA ASN A 79 -6.36 11.65 -24.57
C ASN A 79 -5.89 11.33 -23.13
N MET A 80 -6.37 10.24 -22.54
CA MET A 80 -6.05 9.89 -21.15
C MET A 80 -4.56 9.58 -20.97
N LYS A 81 -3.88 9.07 -22.00
CA LYS A 81 -2.44 8.80 -21.96
C LYS A 81 -1.65 10.10 -21.93
N GLU A 82 -2.02 11.05 -22.78
CA GLU A 82 -1.39 12.35 -22.88
C GLU A 82 -1.61 13.18 -21.60
N ASP A 83 -2.79 13.07 -20.97
CA ASP A 83 -3.02 13.69 -19.66
C ASP A 83 -2.07 13.09 -18.59
N VAL A 84 -1.80 11.78 -18.62
CA VAL A 84 -0.85 11.14 -17.71
C VAL A 84 0.59 11.60 -17.99
N GLU A 85 0.97 11.71 -19.27
CA GLU A 85 2.26 12.27 -19.69
C GLU A 85 2.43 13.71 -19.18
N ASP A 86 1.37 14.53 -19.22
CA ASP A 86 1.40 15.89 -18.70
C ASP A 86 1.63 15.92 -17.18
N ILE A 87 1.02 15.01 -16.42
CA ILE A 87 1.26 14.91 -14.97
C ILE A 87 2.72 14.55 -14.69
N HIS A 88 3.31 13.59 -15.43
CA HIS A 88 4.73 13.25 -15.30
C HIS A 88 5.62 14.44 -15.65
N THR A 89 5.36 15.12 -16.77
CA THR A 89 6.11 16.31 -17.20
C THR A 89 6.11 17.39 -16.11
N VAL A 90 4.93 17.66 -15.53
CA VAL A 90 4.79 18.64 -14.46
C VAL A 90 5.52 18.18 -13.20
N ALA A 91 5.33 16.92 -12.79
CA ALA A 91 6.01 16.35 -11.63
C ALA A 91 7.53 16.46 -11.74
N GLU A 92 8.11 15.99 -12.85
CA GLU A 92 9.53 16.05 -13.12
C GLU A 92 10.09 17.46 -13.11
N HIS A 93 9.37 18.43 -13.70
CA HIS A 93 9.76 19.84 -13.64
C HIS A 93 9.90 20.32 -12.19
N PHE A 94 8.91 20.04 -11.35
CA PHE A 94 8.93 20.46 -9.95
C PHE A 94 9.97 19.69 -9.12
N GLU A 95 10.15 18.40 -9.36
CA GLU A 95 11.11 17.59 -8.62
C GLU A 95 12.55 17.89 -8.99
N ASN A 96 12.84 17.97 -10.29
CA ASN A 96 14.21 18.02 -10.79
C ASN A 96 14.71 19.45 -10.95
N GLN A 97 13.84 20.40 -11.32
CA GLN A 97 14.24 21.79 -11.56
C GLN A 97 13.96 22.70 -10.37
N LEU A 98 12.90 22.45 -9.61
CA LEU A 98 12.47 23.31 -8.51
C LEU A 98 12.64 22.68 -7.12
N GLY A 99 13.11 21.42 -7.03
CA GLY A 99 13.48 20.76 -5.77
C GLY A 99 12.30 20.37 -4.87
N TYR A 100 11.08 20.33 -5.39
CA TYR A 100 9.91 19.88 -4.62
C TYR A 100 9.86 18.36 -4.48
N GLU A 101 9.07 17.88 -3.53
CA GLU A 101 8.59 16.51 -3.46
C GLU A 101 7.13 16.49 -3.93
N ILE A 102 6.78 15.66 -4.92
CA ILE A 102 5.38 15.48 -5.28
C ILE A 102 4.71 14.62 -4.21
N TYR A 103 4.09 15.32 -3.26
CA TYR A 103 3.55 14.71 -2.06
C TYR A 103 2.19 14.07 -2.32
N ALA A 104 1.35 14.74 -3.11
CA ALA A 104 0.02 14.27 -3.44
C ALA A 104 -0.46 14.73 -4.80
N VAL A 105 -1.43 13.99 -5.35
CA VAL A 105 -2.21 14.40 -6.52
C VAL A 105 -3.68 14.39 -6.17
N ILE A 106 -4.38 15.46 -6.54
CA ILE A 106 -5.83 15.62 -6.40
C ILE A 106 -6.43 15.77 -7.79
N GLY A 107 -7.27 14.82 -8.18
CA GLY A 107 -7.96 14.88 -9.47
C GLY A 107 -9.46 15.06 -9.31
N HIS A 108 -10.07 15.70 -10.31
CA HIS A 108 -11.52 15.70 -10.53
C HIS A 108 -11.88 14.98 -11.84
N SER A 109 -12.87 14.08 -11.79
CA SER A 109 -13.43 13.40 -12.95
C SER A 109 -12.34 12.73 -13.82
N ARG A 110 -12.13 13.18 -15.06
CA ARG A 110 -11.03 12.73 -15.93
C ARG A 110 -9.64 12.98 -15.33
N GLY A 111 -9.43 14.09 -14.64
CA GLY A 111 -8.20 14.38 -13.91
C GLY A 111 -7.93 13.35 -12.81
N SER A 112 -8.96 12.78 -12.18
CA SER A 112 -8.82 11.66 -11.25
C SER A 112 -8.35 10.40 -11.95
N VAL A 113 -8.90 10.09 -13.12
CA VAL A 113 -8.56 8.88 -13.88
C VAL A 113 -7.10 8.93 -14.36
N ALA A 114 -6.68 10.06 -14.93
CA ALA A 114 -5.29 10.30 -15.29
C ALA A 114 -4.37 10.30 -14.05
N GLY A 115 -4.77 11.00 -12.98
CA GLY A 115 -4.02 11.07 -11.72
C GLY A 115 -3.82 9.70 -11.07
N LEU A 116 -4.86 8.86 -11.04
CA LEU A 116 -4.77 7.49 -10.51
C LEU A 116 -3.78 6.66 -11.31
N LYS A 117 -3.76 6.83 -12.63
CA LYS A 117 -2.81 6.15 -13.48
C LYS A 117 -1.37 6.61 -13.18
N TYR A 118 -1.15 7.91 -13.07
CA TYR A 118 0.12 8.49 -12.63
C TYR A 118 0.55 7.93 -11.27
N ALA A 119 -0.33 7.94 -10.27
CA ALA A 119 -0.04 7.46 -8.90
C ALA A 119 0.38 5.99 -8.85
N THR A 120 -0.11 5.16 -9.78
CA THR A 120 0.28 3.74 -9.89
C THR A 120 1.51 3.49 -10.77
N SER A 121 2.07 4.54 -11.39
CA SER A 121 3.17 4.41 -12.35
C SER A 121 4.34 5.36 -12.11
N CYS A 122 4.23 6.30 -11.16
CA CYS A 122 5.32 7.20 -10.78
C CYS A 122 6.43 6.42 -10.06
N GLU A 123 7.68 6.80 -10.28
CA GLU A 123 8.84 6.10 -9.71
C GLU A 123 8.82 6.09 -8.18
N LYS A 124 8.40 7.21 -7.60
CA LYS A 124 8.21 7.37 -6.15
C LYS A 124 6.72 7.33 -5.84
N PRO A 125 6.28 6.41 -4.97
CA PRO A 125 4.90 6.41 -4.51
C PRO A 125 4.52 7.75 -3.88
N LEU A 126 3.33 8.24 -4.23
CA LEU A 126 2.74 9.39 -3.55
C LEU A 126 2.43 9.05 -2.10
N SER A 127 2.51 10.04 -1.21
CA SER A 127 1.99 9.85 0.16
C SER A 127 0.46 9.82 0.13
N PHE A 128 -0.15 10.67 -0.70
CA PHE A 128 -1.60 10.78 -0.79
C PHE A 128 -2.10 10.87 -2.23
N PHE A 129 -3.28 10.30 -2.48
CA PHE A 129 -4.05 10.55 -3.69
C PHE A 129 -5.48 10.91 -3.33
N VAL A 130 -6.06 11.90 -4.02
CA VAL A 130 -7.46 12.28 -3.84
C VAL A 130 -8.20 12.15 -5.17
N ASN A 131 -9.14 11.22 -5.22
CA ASN A 131 -10.04 10.98 -6.33
C ASN A 131 -11.37 11.69 -6.09
N ILE A 132 -11.71 12.72 -6.87
CA ILE A 132 -13.00 13.40 -6.77
C ILE A 132 -13.84 13.07 -7.99
N SER A 133 -14.97 12.39 -7.81
CA SER A 133 -15.88 12.01 -8.90
C SER A 133 -15.24 11.25 -10.09
N GLY A 134 -14.17 10.48 -9.85
CA GLY A 134 -13.54 9.67 -10.89
C GLY A 134 -14.42 8.50 -11.35
N ARG A 135 -14.33 8.14 -12.63
CA ARG A 135 -15.05 7.01 -13.21
C ARG A 135 -14.16 5.77 -13.20
N TYR A 136 -14.62 4.70 -12.53
CA TYR A 136 -13.94 3.40 -12.54
C TYR A 136 -14.27 2.64 -13.83
N LYS A 137 -15.57 2.43 -14.06
CA LYS A 137 -16.10 1.66 -15.19
C LYS A 137 -16.33 2.58 -16.38
N MET A 138 -15.35 2.63 -17.28
CA MET A 138 -15.38 3.50 -18.45
C MET A 138 -16.40 3.06 -19.51
N ASN A 139 -16.73 1.76 -19.56
CA ASN A 139 -17.66 1.16 -20.50
C ASN A 139 -19.09 0.97 -19.94
N ASP A 140 -19.46 1.70 -18.89
CA ASP A 140 -20.87 1.77 -18.52
C ASP A 140 -21.64 2.56 -19.60
N ASN A 141 -22.88 2.17 -19.90
CA ASN A 141 -23.69 2.81 -20.94
C ASN A 141 -24.11 4.26 -20.59
N GLN A 142 -23.49 4.91 -19.59
CA GLN A 142 -23.89 6.23 -19.12
C GLN A 142 -23.63 7.33 -20.15
N ILE A 143 -22.60 7.21 -21.00
CA ILE A 143 -22.38 8.19 -22.09
C ILE A 143 -23.62 8.29 -22.97
N HIS A 144 -24.19 7.15 -23.37
CA HIS A 144 -25.38 7.10 -24.20
C HIS A 144 -26.66 7.42 -23.44
N ARG A 145 -26.78 7.03 -22.16
CA ARG A 145 -27.96 7.33 -21.34
C ARG A 145 -28.09 8.80 -20.99
N ASN A 146 -26.97 9.45 -20.65
CA ASN A 146 -26.96 10.84 -20.21
C ASN A 146 -27.03 11.83 -21.38
N ARG A 147 -26.64 11.37 -22.58
CA ARG A 147 -26.53 12.17 -23.80
C ARG A 147 -27.04 11.36 -25.00
N PRO A 148 -28.35 11.02 -25.06
CA PRO A 148 -28.91 10.20 -26.14
C PRO A 148 -28.66 10.81 -27.53
N GLU A 149 -28.52 12.13 -27.62
CA GLU A 149 -28.17 12.85 -28.84
C GLU A 149 -26.80 12.46 -29.41
N ILE A 150 -25.84 12.07 -28.56
CA ILE A 150 -24.52 11.62 -29.01
C ILE A 150 -24.66 10.30 -29.79
N GLY A 151 -25.44 9.35 -29.26
CA GLY A 151 -25.70 8.08 -29.93
C GLY A 151 -26.43 8.25 -31.25
N ALA A 152 -27.38 9.20 -31.32
CA ALA A 152 -28.09 9.53 -32.55
C ALA A 152 -27.16 10.15 -33.62
N ALA A 153 -26.32 11.12 -33.23
CA ALA A 153 -25.37 11.77 -34.14
C ALA A 153 -24.31 10.78 -34.67
N LEU A 154 -23.77 9.91 -33.82
CA LEU A 154 -22.82 8.87 -34.24
C LEU A 154 -23.43 7.92 -35.27
N LYS A 155 -24.70 7.53 -35.11
CA LYS A 155 -25.41 6.68 -36.09
C LYS A 155 -25.74 7.40 -37.39
N ALA A 156 -26.12 8.68 -37.31
CA ALA A 156 -26.59 9.44 -38.47
C ALA A 156 -25.45 9.93 -39.38
N GLN A 157 -24.35 10.42 -38.79
CA GLN A 157 -23.27 11.09 -39.54
C GLN A 157 -21.86 10.62 -39.15
N GLY A 158 -21.71 9.62 -38.27
CA GLY A 158 -20.43 9.02 -37.89
C GLY A 158 -19.61 9.79 -36.84
N TYR A 159 -20.05 10.99 -36.45
CA TYR A 159 -19.40 11.81 -35.43
C TYR A 159 -20.39 12.76 -34.72
N PHE A 160 -19.99 13.28 -33.56
CA PHE A 160 -20.64 14.44 -32.92
C PHE A 160 -19.63 15.56 -32.68
N ASP A 161 -20.12 16.80 -32.67
CA ASP A 161 -19.30 17.97 -32.40
C ASP A 161 -19.05 18.12 -30.90
N TRP A 162 -17.78 18.17 -30.52
CA TRP A 162 -17.33 18.38 -29.16
C TRP A 162 -16.61 19.72 -29.05
N ARG A 163 -17.21 20.65 -28.30
CA ARG A 163 -16.74 22.03 -28.18
C ARG A 163 -15.86 22.16 -26.94
N VAL A 164 -14.59 22.46 -27.13
CA VAL A 164 -13.59 22.66 -26.07
C VAL A 164 -13.20 24.11 -26.01
N ARG A 165 -13.17 24.70 -24.82
CA ARG A 165 -12.64 26.04 -24.63
C ARG A 165 -11.12 25.98 -24.50
N GLN A 166 -10.43 26.69 -25.38
CA GLN A 166 -8.98 26.81 -25.37
C GLN A 166 -8.63 28.30 -25.51
N ARG A 167 -7.99 28.87 -24.51
CA ARG A 167 -7.69 30.30 -24.37
C ARG A 167 -8.97 31.13 -24.55
N ASP A 168 -8.95 32.07 -25.48
CA ASP A 168 -10.06 32.98 -25.80
C ASP A 168 -10.95 32.46 -26.94
N ARG A 169 -10.83 31.18 -27.32
CA ARG A 169 -11.60 30.57 -28.42
C ARG A 169 -12.27 29.25 -28.02
N ILE A 170 -13.29 28.89 -28.78
CA ILE A 170 -13.92 27.56 -28.74
C ILE A 170 -13.42 26.78 -29.94
N VAL A 171 -12.77 25.65 -29.69
CA VAL A 171 -12.33 24.69 -30.70
C VAL A 171 -13.39 23.58 -30.78
N THR A 172 -13.90 23.30 -31.98
CA THR A 172 -14.84 22.20 -32.21
C THR A 172 -14.10 21.01 -32.80
N ILE A 173 -14.16 19.87 -32.12
CA ILE A 173 -13.56 18.61 -32.56
C ILE A 173 -14.68 17.65 -32.96
N LYS A 174 -14.47 16.93 -34.06
CA LYS A 174 -15.36 15.84 -34.46
C LYS A 174 -14.96 14.57 -33.72
N VAL A 175 -15.83 14.10 -32.84
CA VAL A 175 -15.62 12.87 -32.06
C VAL A 175 -16.35 11.73 -32.75
N THR A 176 -15.59 10.75 -33.22
CA THR A 176 -16.08 9.57 -33.95
C THR A 176 -16.40 8.41 -33.00
N GLN A 177 -17.01 7.35 -33.53
CA GLN A 177 -17.24 6.12 -32.75
C GLN A 177 -15.91 5.53 -32.24
N ASN A 178 -14.86 5.54 -33.06
CA ASN A 178 -13.53 5.07 -32.66
C ASN A 178 -12.97 5.87 -31.46
N ASP A 179 -13.24 7.19 -31.39
CA ASP A 179 -12.84 8.00 -30.24
C ASP A 179 -13.58 7.61 -28.97
N VAL A 180 -14.88 7.32 -29.08
CA VAL A 180 -15.70 6.83 -27.97
C VAL A 180 -15.22 5.45 -27.52
N ASP A 181 -14.90 4.56 -28.46
CA ASP A 181 -14.40 3.21 -28.17
C ASP A 181 -13.03 3.27 -27.49
N ARG A 182 -12.12 4.15 -27.95
CA ARG A 182 -10.84 4.41 -27.27
C ARG A 182 -11.02 4.96 -25.86
N PHE A 183 -11.97 5.86 -25.65
CA PHE A 183 -12.26 6.40 -24.32
C PHE A 183 -12.85 5.33 -23.38
N THR A 184 -13.81 4.54 -23.86
CA THR A 184 -14.53 3.54 -23.05
C THR A 184 -13.71 2.27 -22.80
N SER A 185 -12.72 1.98 -23.64
CA SER A 185 -11.78 0.87 -23.46
C SER A 185 -10.67 1.14 -22.43
N TRP A 186 -10.55 2.37 -21.92
CA TRP A 186 -9.62 2.68 -20.85
C TRP A 186 -9.95 1.85 -19.59
N SER A 187 -8.95 1.16 -19.07
CA SER A 187 -9.09 0.34 -17.86
C SER A 187 -8.55 1.06 -16.64
N ASN A 188 -9.34 1.02 -15.56
CA ASN A 188 -8.91 1.48 -14.23
C ASN A 188 -8.53 0.35 -13.28
N GLU A 189 -8.42 -0.89 -13.75
CA GLU A 189 -8.02 -2.03 -12.90
C GLU A 189 -6.62 -1.86 -12.31
N HIS A 190 -5.77 -0.99 -12.87
CA HIS A 190 -4.44 -0.71 -12.33
C HIS A 190 -4.47 -0.15 -10.91
N VAL A 191 -5.58 0.45 -10.45
CA VAL A 191 -5.70 0.98 -9.09
C VAL A 191 -5.65 -0.11 -8.01
N ALA A 192 -5.90 -1.38 -8.36
CA ALA A 192 -5.65 -2.50 -7.46
C ALA A 192 -4.17 -2.66 -7.09
N ARG A 193 -3.26 -2.07 -7.88
CA ARG A 193 -1.82 -2.02 -7.64
C ARG A 193 -1.36 -0.72 -6.99
N MET A 194 -2.29 0.10 -6.47
CA MET A 194 -1.91 1.33 -5.75
C MET A 194 -0.92 0.98 -4.63
N PRO A 195 0.24 1.65 -4.55
CA PRO A 195 1.19 1.39 -3.48
C PRO A 195 0.53 1.47 -2.12
N LEU A 196 0.83 0.50 -1.26
CA LEU A 196 0.27 0.45 0.10
C LEU A 196 0.63 1.69 0.94
N SER A 197 1.75 2.34 0.63
CA SER A 197 2.18 3.60 1.23
C SER A 197 1.36 4.82 0.80
N THR A 198 0.55 4.70 -0.26
CA THR A 198 -0.29 5.79 -0.77
C THR A 198 -1.67 5.72 -0.13
N CYS A 199 -1.99 6.70 0.72
CA CYS A 199 -3.32 6.86 1.28
C CYS A 199 -4.26 7.49 0.25
N VAL A 200 -5.34 6.82 -0.10
CA VAL A 200 -6.30 7.30 -1.11
C VAL A 200 -7.60 7.78 -0.47
N LEU A 201 -8.02 8.99 -0.79
CA LEU A 201 -9.36 9.48 -0.52
C LEU A 201 -10.19 9.42 -1.82
N THR A 202 -11.44 8.97 -1.74
CA THR A 202 -12.43 9.27 -2.76
C THR A 202 -13.55 10.13 -2.18
N VAL A 203 -13.86 11.25 -2.83
CA VAL A 203 -15.02 12.09 -2.54
C VAL A 203 -15.98 11.98 -3.73
N HIS A 204 -17.22 11.58 -3.47
CA HIS A 204 -18.21 11.38 -4.53
C HIS A 204 -19.59 11.89 -4.12
N GLY A 205 -20.30 12.54 -5.03
CA GLY A 205 -21.67 13.02 -4.79
C GLY A 205 -22.71 11.93 -5.04
N LEU A 206 -23.70 11.76 -4.15
CA LEU A 206 -24.77 10.77 -4.33
C LEU A 206 -25.74 11.12 -5.47
N LYS A 207 -25.79 12.39 -5.88
CA LYS A 207 -26.59 12.89 -7.02
C LYS A 207 -25.77 13.02 -8.30
N ASP A 208 -24.57 12.43 -8.36
CA ASP A 208 -23.75 12.39 -9.55
C ASP A 208 -24.37 11.50 -10.63
N ASN A 209 -25.07 12.13 -11.56
CA ASN A 209 -25.69 11.45 -12.71
C ASN A 209 -24.72 11.26 -13.88
N ILE A 210 -23.55 11.91 -13.87
CA ILE A 210 -22.56 11.77 -14.94
C ILE A 210 -21.72 10.53 -14.67
N VAL A 211 -21.12 10.44 -13.49
CA VAL A 211 -20.37 9.29 -13.00
C VAL A 211 -21.12 8.74 -11.78
N PRO A 212 -21.90 7.66 -11.96
CA PRO A 212 -22.72 7.13 -10.87
C PRO A 212 -21.91 6.76 -9.62
N PRO A 213 -22.47 6.92 -8.40
CA PRO A 213 -21.77 6.67 -7.14
C PRO A 213 -21.16 5.28 -6.98
N TYR A 214 -21.68 4.26 -7.67
CA TYR A 214 -21.10 2.92 -7.62
C TYR A 214 -19.65 2.89 -8.11
N ASN A 215 -19.23 3.83 -8.97
CA ASN A 215 -17.83 3.95 -9.39
C ASN A 215 -16.91 4.27 -8.21
N ALA A 216 -17.35 5.09 -7.27
CA ALA A 216 -16.62 5.40 -6.05
C ALA A 216 -16.43 4.16 -5.18
N ALA A 217 -17.50 3.34 -5.06
CA ALA A 217 -17.44 2.07 -4.36
C ALA A 217 -16.50 1.07 -5.05
N MET A 218 -16.44 1.05 -6.39
CA MET A 218 -15.49 0.21 -7.11
C MET A 218 -14.03 0.59 -6.82
N PHE A 219 -13.70 1.88 -6.75
CA PHE A 219 -12.38 2.32 -6.29
C PHE A 219 -12.13 1.90 -4.83
N ALA A 220 -13.08 2.14 -3.94
CA ALA A 220 -12.97 1.77 -2.52
C ALA A 220 -12.75 0.27 -2.30
N ASN A 221 -13.41 -0.57 -3.09
CA ASN A 221 -13.28 -2.02 -3.02
C ASN A 221 -11.96 -2.55 -3.59
N LYS A 222 -11.30 -1.77 -4.46
CA LYS A 222 -10.11 -2.20 -5.21
C LYS A 222 -8.82 -1.65 -4.64
N ILE A 223 -8.85 -0.44 -4.10
CA ILE A 223 -7.67 0.24 -3.57
C ILE A 223 -7.48 -0.18 -2.10
N PRO A 224 -6.31 -0.72 -1.73
CA PRO A 224 -6.09 -1.32 -0.41
C PRO A 224 -6.07 -0.31 0.74
N ASN A 225 -5.55 0.90 0.52
CA ASN A 225 -5.47 1.96 1.52
C ASN A 225 -6.40 3.11 1.12
N HIS A 226 -7.70 2.93 1.36
CA HIS A 226 -8.74 3.80 0.82
C HIS A 226 -9.72 4.31 1.88
N THR A 227 -10.08 5.60 1.77
CA THR A 227 -11.17 6.24 2.50
C THR A 227 -12.20 6.72 1.49
N LEU A 228 -13.47 6.38 1.70
CA LEU A 228 -14.59 6.85 0.88
C LEU A 228 -15.45 7.87 1.65
N VAL A 229 -15.65 9.04 1.05
CA VAL A 229 -16.57 10.07 1.51
C VAL A 229 -17.65 10.27 0.46
N LEU A 230 -18.91 10.09 0.87
CA LEU A 230 -20.08 10.32 0.02
C LEU A 230 -20.80 11.58 0.48
N LEU A 231 -21.00 12.53 -0.43
CA LEU A 231 -21.72 13.78 -0.17
C LEU A 231 -23.17 13.64 -0.64
N PRO A 232 -24.18 13.66 0.26
CA PRO A 232 -25.57 13.35 -0.09
C PRO A 232 -26.16 14.24 -1.20
N GLU A 233 -25.79 15.52 -1.20
CA GLU A 233 -26.33 16.53 -2.11
C GLU A 233 -25.38 16.84 -3.29
N GLY A 234 -24.23 16.18 -3.37
CA GLY A 234 -23.24 16.44 -4.42
C GLY A 234 -23.70 15.94 -5.79
N ASP A 235 -23.72 16.83 -6.78
CA ASP A 235 -23.74 16.48 -8.21
C ASP A 235 -22.31 16.25 -8.73
N HIS A 236 -22.14 15.92 -10.02
CA HIS A 236 -20.81 15.64 -10.60
C HIS A 236 -19.78 16.77 -10.42
N ASN A 237 -20.29 18.00 -10.39
CA ASN A 237 -19.49 19.20 -10.33
C ASN A 237 -19.50 19.83 -8.93
N PHE A 238 -20.24 19.26 -7.98
CA PHE A 238 -20.47 19.75 -6.61
C PHE A 238 -20.95 21.20 -6.54
N LYS A 239 -21.79 21.65 -7.47
CA LYS A 239 -22.30 23.04 -7.46
C LYS A 239 -23.06 23.33 -6.16
N GLY A 240 -22.66 24.40 -5.46
CA GLY A 240 -23.21 24.74 -4.14
C GLY A 240 -22.73 23.85 -3.00
N GLN A 241 -21.74 22.99 -3.24
CA GLN A 241 -21.17 22.03 -2.28
C GLN A 241 -19.63 22.07 -2.28
N PHE A 242 -19.01 23.11 -2.84
CA PHE A 242 -17.56 23.21 -3.00
C PHE A 242 -16.83 23.18 -1.65
N GLU A 243 -17.34 23.89 -0.66
CA GLU A 243 -16.81 23.96 0.70
C GLU A 243 -16.79 22.57 1.36
N HIS A 244 -17.81 21.74 1.10
CA HIS A 244 -17.88 20.38 1.64
C HIS A 244 -16.82 19.46 1.01
N VAL A 245 -16.58 19.60 -0.30
CA VAL A 245 -15.50 18.88 -0.98
C VAL A 245 -14.15 19.31 -0.42
N VAL A 246 -13.89 20.62 -0.35
CA VAL A 246 -12.62 21.16 0.14
C VAL A 246 -12.39 20.75 1.59
N LYS A 247 -13.41 20.85 2.45
CA LYS A 247 -13.35 20.40 3.84
C LYS A 247 -13.01 18.92 3.93
N ALA A 248 -13.65 18.04 3.16
CA ALA A 248 -13.36 16.62 3.18
C ALA A 248 -11.89 16.32 2.83
N VAL A 249 -11.33 17.05 1.86
CA VAL A 249 -9.93 16.92 1.46
C VAL A 249 -8.98 17.46 2.54
N VAL A 250 -9.23 18.65 3.06
CA VAL A 250 -8.37 19.26 4.09
C VAL A 250 -8.40 18.45 5.38
N ASP A 251 -9.57 18.00 5.83
CA ASP A 251 -9.73 17.13 7.00
C ASP A 251 -8.97 15.80 6.82
N PHE A 252 -8.97 15.25 5.61
CA PHE A 252 -8.24 14.02 5.30
C PHE A 252 -6.73 14.22 5.47
N PHE A 253 -6.16 15.31 4.95
CA PHE A 253 -4.74 15.63 5.18
C PHE A 253 -4.45 15.90 6.66
N ALA A 254 -5.27 16.72 7.33
CA ALA A 254 -5.07 17.09 8.73
C ALA A 254 -5.15 15.89 9.70
N LYS A 255 -6.06 14.94 9.44
CA LYS A 255 -6.17 13.70 10.23
C LYS A 255 -4.86 12.90 10.15
N HIS A 256 -4.32 12.73 8.96
CA HIS A 256 -3.08 11.96 8.77
C HIS A 256 -1.87 12.67 9.38
N GLU A 257 -1.78 14.01 9.29
CA GLU A 257 -0.71 14.75 9.98
C GLU A 257 -0.81 14.71 11.51
N LYS A 258 -2.02 14.72 12.08
CA LYS A 258 -2.22 14.64 13.54
C LYS A 258 -1.87 13.25 14.09
N ASP A 259 -2.21 12.20 13.34
CA ASP A 259 -1.82 10.84 13.65
C ASP A 259 -0.30 10.66 13.55
N ASP A 260 0.37 11.39 12.65
CA ASP A 260 1.83 11.46 12.54
C ASP A 260 2.47 12.24 13.71
N PHE A 261 1.93 13.40 14.11
CA PHE A 261 2.46 14.19 15.24
C PHE A 261 2.39 13.44 16.59
N ARG A 262 1.30 12.70 16.84
CA ARG A 262 1.20 11.85 18.05
C ARG A 262 2.20 10.68 18.03
N LYS A 263 2.50 10.14 16.85
CA LYS A 263 3.54 9.10 16.67
C LYS A 263 4.94 9.67 16.86
N VAL A 264 5.22 10.85 16.31
CA VAL A 264 6.53 11.53 16.41
C VAL A 264 6.83 11.98 17.84
N MET A 265 5.85 12.56 18.56
CA MET A 265 6.03 12.99 19.96
C MET A 265 6.23 11.81 20.93
N GLY A 266 5.79 10.60 20.57
CA GLY A 266 6.08 9.39 21.32
C GLY A 266 7.43 8.74 20.99
N MET A 267 8.09 9.14 19.89
CA MET A 267 9.23 8.39 19.32
C MET A 267 10.55 9.17 19.23
N GLY A 268 10.59 10.48 19.47
CA GLY A 268 11.84 11.25 19.50
C GLY A 268 12.67 11.18 18.20
N GLN A 269 12.08 10.80 17.06
CA GLN A 269 12.71 10.76 15.74
C GLN A 269 11.70 11.03 14.61
N HIS A 270 12.20 11.60 13.50
CA HIS A 270 11.45 11.93 12.29
C HIS A 270 11.25 10.70 11.38
N THR A 271 10.00 10.41 10.99
CA THR A 271 9.51 10.01 9.64
C THR A 271 8.13 9.33 9.75
N GLY A 272 7.22 9.65 8.82
CA GLY A 272 5.85 9.13 8.79
C GLY A 272 5.73 7.80 8.03
N LEU A 273 4.86 6.90 8.50
CA LEU A 273 4.25 5.81 7.72
C LEU A 273 3.11 5.12 8.51
N VAL A 274 1.94 4.90 7.89
CA VAL A 274 0.91 3.94 8.36
C VAL A 274 0.75 2.86 7.29
N LEU A 275 0.78 1.58 7.70
CA LEU A 275 0.91 0.42 6.80
C LEU A 275 -0.41 -0.38 6.69
N PRO A 276 -1.06 -0.47 5.52
CA PRO A 276 -2.37 -1.15 5.31
C PRO A 276 -2.33 -2.70 5.38
N ARG A 277 -1.30 -3.28 6.03
CA ARG A 277 -1.16 -4.73 6.24
C ARG A 277 -1.85 -5.24 7.49
N TRP A 278 -2.15 -4.35 8.43
CA TRP A 278 -2.79 -4.69 9.70
C TRP A 278 -4.27 -4.99 9.47
N ILE A 279 -4.71 -6.16 9.90
CA ILE A 279 -6.12 -6.54 9.88
C ILE A 279 -6.57 -6.69 11.33
N ASP A 280 -7.64 -5.99 11.69
CA ASP A 280 -8.21 -6.06 13.02
C ASP A 280 -8.92 -7.41 13.21
N VAL A 281 -8.21 -8.34 13.85
CA VAL A 281 -8.77 -9.59 14.36
C VAL A 281 -8.94 -9.40 15.86
N GLU A 282 -10.18 -9.12 16.26
CA GLU A 282 -10.48 -8.75 17.63
C GLU A 282 -10.00 -9.80 18.65
N GLY A 283 -9.27 -9.33 19.66
CA GLY A 283 -8.62 -10.18 20.66
C GLY A 283 -7.24 -10.70 20.27
N VAL A 284 -6.78 -10.43 19.04
CA VAL A 284 -5.48 -10.87 18.54
C VAL A 284 -4.56 -9.68 18.32
N LYS A 285 -3.40 -9.73 18.98
CA LYS A 285 -2.35 -8.74 18.77
C LYS A 285 -1.49 -9.10 17.56
N ASN A 286 -0.81 -8.10 17.03
CA ASN A 286 0.20 -8.24 16.01
C ASN A 286 -0.28 -8.90 14.68
N PHE A 287 -1.58 -8.90 14.39
CA PHE A 287 -2.14 -9.58 13.22
C PHE A 287 -1.97 -8.77 11.92
N ARG A 288 -1.28 -9.33 10.93
CA ARG A 288 -1.09 -8.70 9.61
C ARG A 288 -0.81 -9.70 8.49
N ASP A 289 -1.09 -9.28 7.26
CA ASP A 289 -0.69 -9.96 6.03
C ASP A 289 0.81 -9.76 5.77
N ILE A 290 1.51 -10.82 5.36
CA ILE A 290 2.94 -10.74 4.95
C ILE A 290 3.11 -10.48 3.45
N GLY A 291 2.03 -10.43 2.68
CA GLY A 291 2.04 -10.16 1.25
C GLY A 291 2.34 -8.70 0.88
N GLY A 292 2.46 -8.48 -0.43
CA GLY A 292 2.68 -7.16 -1.04
C GLY A 292 4.14 -6.71 -1.12
N TRP A 293 5.10 -7.50 -0.63
CA TRP A 293 6.52 -7.16 -0.73
C TRP A 293 7.06 -7.44 -2.14
N PRO A 294 7.85 -6.53 -2.73
CA PRO A 294 8.45 -6.77 -4.04
C PRO A 294 9.52 -7.85 -3.97
N VAL A 295 9.60 -8.68 -5.01
CA VAL A 295 10.71 -9.62 -5.23
C VAL A 295 11.85 -8.87 -5.94
N GLN A 296 13.08 -9.20 -5.57
CA GLN A 296 14.30 -8.64 -6.13
C GLN A 296 14.32 -8.77 -7.67
N GLY A 297 14.66 -7.68 -8.35
CA GLY A 297 14.62 -7.59 -9.82
C GLY A 297 13.28 -7.11 -10.40
N GLY A 298 12.29 -6.76 -9.56
CA GLY A 298 11.05 -6.11 -9.98
C GLY A 298 10.14 -6.98 -10.86
N ASN A 299 10.36 -8.30 -10.83
CA ASN A 299 9.68 -9.26 -11.68
C ASN A 299 8.40 -9.83 -11.05
N GLY A 300 8.09 -9.47 -9.81
CA GLY A 300 6.93 -9.94 -9.07
C GLY A 300 6.85 -9.37 -7.66
N TYR A 301 5.84 -9.80 -6.92
CA TYR A 301 5.63 -9.46 -5.50
C TYR A 301 5.04 -10.66 -4.73
N ILE A 302 5.13 -10.62 -3.42
CA ILE A 302 4.58 -11.65 -2.53
C ILE A 302 3.06 -11.59 -2.54
N ARG A 303 2.43 -12.73 -2.80
CA ARG A 303 0.99 -12.88 -2.90
C ARG A 303 0.32 -12.53 -1.57
N GLU A 304 -0.66 -11.63 -1.62
CA GLU A 304 -1.46 -11.27 -0.46
C GLU A 304 -2.46 -12.37 -0.08
N ARG A 305 -2.97 -12.28 1.15
CA ARG A 305 -4.02 -13.13 1.72
C ARG A 305 -3.74 -14.62 1.64
N THR A 306 -2.45 -14.99 1.66
CA THR A 306 -2.02 -16.39 1.62
C THR A 306 -1.42 -16.79 2.97
N VAL A 307 -0.59 -15.93 3.55
CA VAL A 307 0.00 -16.16 4.88
C VAL A 307 -0.19 -14.90 5.71
N PHE A 308 -0.77 -15.08 6.89
CA PHE A 308 -0.87 -14.04 7.92
C PHE A 308 0.05 -14.37 9.07
N ARG A 309 0.58 -13.34 9.73
CA ARG A 309 1.31 -13.50 11.00
C ARG A 309 0.55 -12.84 12.13
N SER A 310 0.68 -13.38 13.35
CA SER A 310 0.06 -12.78 14.54
C SER A 310 0.76 -13.17 15.83
N GLY A 311 0.38 -12.48 16.92
CA GLY A 311 0.55 -13.01 18.28
C GLY A 311 -0.40 -14.18 18.55
N HIS A 312 -0.38 -14.67 19.78
CA HIS A 312 -1.21 -15.82 20.17
C HIS A 312 -2.70 -15.55 19.97
N LEU A 313 -3.43 -16.61 19.62
CA LEU A 313 -4.86 -16.55 19.27
C LEU A 313 -5.78 -16.93 20.45
N SER A 314 -5.26 -17.12 21.66
CA SER A 314 -6.06 -17.61 22.80
C SER A 314 -7.11 -16.62 23.32
N ASN A 315 -6.96 -15.32 23.03
CA ASN A 315 -7.91 -14.29 23.41
C ASN A 315 -8.87 -13.91 22.27
N ILE A 316 -8.88 -14.66 21.16
CA ILE A 316 -9.71 -14.33 20.00
C ILE A 316 -11.20 -14.36 20.38
N THR A 317 -11.92 -13.29 20.03
CA THR A 317 -13.37 -13.21 20.26
C THR A 317 -14.14 -13.89 19.13
N ASP A 318 -15.43 -14.16 19.30
CA ASP A 318 -16.30 -14.68 18.24
C ASP A 318 -16.27 -13.82 16.96
N LYS A 319 -16.10 -12.50 17.11
CA LYS A 319 -15.95 -11.58 15.99
C LYS A 319 -14.59 -11.77 15.31
N GLY A 320 -13.51 -11.90 16.08
CA GLY A 320 -12.19 -12.26 15.55
C GLY A 320 -12.20 -13.61 14.81
N GLN A 321 -12.90 -14.61 15.35
CA GLN A 321 -13.04 -15.91 14.69
C GLN A 321 -13.78 -15.78 13.35
N LYS A 322 -14.86 -15.00 13.29
CA LYS A 322 -15.56 -14.68 12.03
C LYS A 322 -14.65 -13.95 11.05
N THR A 323 -13.76 -13.08 11.52
CA THR A 323 -12.74 -12.44 10.67
C THR A 323 -11.80 -13.50 10.07
N LEU A 324 -11.28 -14.44 10.86
CA LEU A 324 -10.42 -15.52 10.32
C LEU A 324 -11.13 -16.38 9.28
N VAL A 325 -12.40 -16.74 9.52
CA VAL A 325 -13.23 -17.46 8.55
C VAL A 325 -13.42 -16.64 7.28
N GLY A 326 -13.71 -15.33 7.38
CA GLY A 326 -13.85 -14.44 6.23
C GLY A 326 -12.54 -14.18 5.47
N LEU A 327 -11.40 -14.42 6.10
CA LEU A 327 -10.07 -14.41 5.48
C LEU A 327 -9.71 -15.76 4.85
N ASN A 328 -10.65 -16.73 4.82
CA ASN A 328 -10.44 -18.09 4.33
C ASN A 328 -9.27 -18.81 5.02
N VAL A 329 -9.05 -18.52 6.32
CA VAL A 329 -8.00 -19.21 7.09
C VAL A 329 -8.40 -20.67 7.25
N LYS A 330 -7.55 -21.57 6.79
CA LYS A 330 -7.73 -23.03 6.86
C LYS A 330 -6.90 -23.66 7.98
N ALA A 331 -5.79 -23.02 8.34
CA ALA A 331 -4.92 -23.51 9.39
C ALA A 331 -4.22 -22.41 10.18
N THR A 332 -3.92 -22.75 11.43
CA THR A 332 -3.06 -21.96 12.33
C THR A 332 -1.87 -22.79 12.76
N PHE A 333 -0.67 -22.21 12.71
CA PHE A 333 0.57 -22.84 13.12
C PHE A 333 1.09 -22.13 14.37
N ASP A 334 0.99 -22.82 15.49
CA ASP A 334 1.33 -22.32 16.81
C ASP A 334 2.77 -22.72 17.16
N PHE A 335 3.69 -21.76 17.06
CA PHE A 335 5.11 -21.96 17.34
C PHE A 335 5.50 -21.87 18.82
N ARG A 336 4.51 -21.80 19.72
CA ARG A 336 4.75 -21.67 21.17
C ARG A 336 5.31 -22.94 21.81
N LEU A 337 6.06 -22.75 22.88
CA LEU A 337 6.47 -23.80 23.80
C LEU A 337 5.27 -24.26 24.63
N ASP A 338 5.27 -25.52 25.07
CA ASP A 338 4.16 -26.09 25.84
C ASP A 338 3.82 -25.29 27.10
N HIS A 339 4.81 -24.71 27.78
CA HIS A 339 4.57 -23.90 28.97
C HIS A 339 3.89 -22.56 28.64
N GLU A 340 4.16 -21.98 27.47
CA GLU A 340 3.48 -20.77 26.99
C GLU A 340 2.03 -21.09 26.61
N VAL A 341 1.79 -22.25 25.96
CA VAL A 341 0.43 -22.71 25.65
C VAL A 341 -0.36 -23.00 26.95
N LYS A 342 0.26 -23.63 27.95
CA LYS A 342 -0.36 -23.85 29.27
C LYS A 342 -0.70 -22.55 30.00
N LYS A 343 0.16 -21.54 29.89
CA LYS A 343 -0.01 -20.24 30.55
C LYS A 343 -1.08 -19.38 29.88
N ASP A 344 -0.97 -19.19 28.57
CA ASP A 344 -1.78 -18.22 27.83
C ASP A 344 -3.03 -18.86 27.20
N GLY A 345 -3.10 -20.19 27.17
CA GLY A 345 -4.18 -20.95 26.55
C GLY A 345 -3.97 -21.21 25.05
N MET A 346 -4.91 -21.96 24.47
CA MET A 346 -4.99 -22.24 23.03
C MET A 346 -6.20 -21.54 22.41
N ILE A 347 -6.21 -21.43 21.09
CA ILE A 347 -7.40 -21.00 20.35
C ILE A 347 -8.53 -22.02 20.58
N GLY A 348 -9.77 -21.54 20.72
CA GLY A 348 -10.95 -22.42 20.71
C GLY A 348 -11.12 -23.12 19.36
N GLU A 349 -11.95 -24.16 19.31
CA GLU A 349 -12.30 -24.81 18.05
C GLU A 349 -13.09 -23.84 17.15
N ILE A 350 -12.56 -23.59 15.95
CA ILE A 350 -13.24 -22.79 14.92
C ILE A 350 -13.54 -23.74 13.75
N PRO A 351 -14.82 -23.93 13.36
CA PRO A 351 -15.17 -24.81 12.25
C PRO A 351 -14.41 -24.47 10.97
N GLY A 352 -13.74 -25.48 10.39
CA GLY A 352 -12.96 -25.34 9.16
C GLY A 352 -11.51 -24.85 9.35
N ILE A 353 -11.09 -24.54 10.59
CA ILE A 353 -9.72 -24.11 10.88
C ILE A 353 -9.00 -25.16 11.74
N ILE A 354 -7.91 -25.70 11.23
CA ILE A 354 -7.08 -26.69 11.95
C ILE A 354 -5.94 -25.99 12.68
N ARG A 355 -5.73 -26.31 13.97
CA ARG A 355 -4.54 -25.86 14.71
C ARG A 355 -3.45 -26.93 14.69
N PHE A 356 -2.26 -26.53 14.25
CA PHE A 356 -1.03 -27.30 14.30
C PHE A 356 -0.14 -26.79 15.44
N SER A 357 0.22 -27.67 16.38
CA SER A 357 1.11 -27.34 17.51
C SER A 357 2.56 -27.67 17.14
N PHE A 358 3.37 -26.66 16.83
CA PHE A 358 4.70 -26.80 16.22
C PHE A 358 5.74 -26.10 17.09
N ASN A 359 6.19 -26.73 18.18
CA ASN A 359 7.18 -26.12 19.06
C ASN A 359 8.52 -25.93 18.33
N LEU A 360 8.79 -24.70 17.85
CA LEU A 360 9.97 -24.43 17.02
C LEU A 360 11.30 -24.54 17.78
N TYR A 361 11.24 -24.62 19.11
CA TYR A 361 12.36 -24.84 20.02
C TYR A 361 12.47 -26.28 20.54
N GLU A 362 11.64 -27.22 20.08
CA GLU A 362 11.49 -28.56 20.66
C GLU A 362 12.82 -29.28 20.95
N ASN A 363 13.82 -29.12 20.07
CA ASN A 363 15.13 -29.77 20.21
C ASN A 363 16.22 -28.90 20.87
N ALA A 364 15.92 -27.65 21.20
CA ALA A 364 16.89 -26.67 21.74
C ALA A 364 16.58 -26.21 23.17
N VAL A 365 15.32 -26.27 23.60
CA VAL A 365 14.88 -25.78 24.92
C VAL A 365 14.21 -26.93 25.67
N LYS A 366 14.88 -27.47 26.69
CA LYS A 366 14.38 -28.62 27.47
C LYS A 366 13.51 -28.20 28.65
N ASP A 367 13.82 -27.04 29.24
CA ASP A 367 13.11 -26.50 30.39
C ASP A 367 13.05 -24.96 30.37
N VAL A 368 12.44 -24.39 31.41
CA VAL A 368 12.27 -22.93 31.55
C VAL A 368 13.62 -22.21 31.75
N ASN A 369 14.61 -22.84 32.37
CA ASN A 369 15.93 -22.23 32.58
C ASN A 369 16.70 -22.13 31.26
N ASP A 370 16.66 -23.18 30.44
CA ASP A 370 17.23 -23.15 29.08
C ASP A 370 16.53 -22.10 28.22
N TYR A 371 15.22 -21.95 28.35
CA TYR A 371 14.48 -20.89 27.68
C TYR A 371 14.95 -19.50 28.13
N ILE A 372 15.07 -19.25 29.43
CA ILE A 372 15.55 -17.97 29.97
C ILE A 372 16.94 -17.64 29.43
N LYS A 373 17.87 -18.61 29.42
CA LYS A 373 19.21 -18.43 28.83
C LYS A 373 19.12 -18.04 27.35
N SER A 374 18.25 -18.70 26.59
CA SER A 374 18.02 -18.37 25.17
C SER A 374 17.43 -16.98 24.96
N LEU A 375 16.80 -16.38 25.97
CA LEU A 375 16.33 -14.99 25.93
C LEU A 375 17.40 -13.99 26.37
N MET A 376 18.36 -14.38 27.21
CA MET A 376 19.40 -13.48 27.72
C MET A 376 20.33 -12.97 26.61
N VAL A 377 20.55 -13.75 25.56
CA VAL A 377 21.38 -13.34 24.42
C VAL A 377 20.86 -12.07 23.75
N PHE A 378 19.55 -11.79 23.78
CA PHE A 378 18.98 -10.56 23.20
C PHE A 378 19.49 -9.27 23.88
N LEU A 379 20.06 -9.36 25.08
CA LEU A 379 20.69 -8.24 25.78
C LEU A 379 21.99 -7.79 25.12
N ASP A 380 22.60 -8.61 24.26
CA ASP A 380 23.87 -8.33 23.61
C ASP A 380 23.69 -7.63 22.23
N GLY A 381 22.52 -7.03 22.01
CA GLY A 381 22.24 -6.24 20.83
C GLY A 381 22.12 -7.08 19.55
N PRO A 382 22.39 -6.50 18.37
CA PRO A 382 22.12 -7.16 17.08
C PRO A 382 22.72 -8.56 16.91
N GLU A 383 23.93 -8.79 17.42
CA GLU A 383 24.59 -10.10 17.31
C GLU A 383 23.96 -11.15 18.25
N GLY A 384 23.45 -10.72 19.40
CA GLY A 384 22.70 -11.57 20.31
C GLY A 384 21.34 -11.99 19.74
N PHE A 385 20.66 -11.09 19.03
CA PHE A 385 19.48 -11.45 18.22
C PHE A 385 19.81 -12.50 17.17
N ALA A 386 20.91 -12.31 16.44
CA ALA A 386 21.35 -13.27 15.44
C ALA A 386 21.69 -14.64 16.05
N GLU A 387 22.31 -14.68 17.24
CA GLU A 387 22.55 -15.94 17.96
C GLU A 387 21.24 -16.65 18.33
N GLY A 388 20.31 -15.95 18.97
CA GLY A 388 19.01 -16.51 19.35
C GLY A 388 18.21 -17.00 18.14
N TYR A 389 18.26 -16.28 17.02
CA TYR A 389 17.51 -16.66 15.81
C TYR A 389 18.17 -17.79 15.02
N MET A 390 19.51 -17.89 15.04
CA MET A 390 20.20 -19.06 14.52
C MET A 390 19.86 -20.33 15.32
N LEU A 391 19.65 -20.23 16.64
CA LEU A 391 19.17 -21.36 17.44
C LEU A 391 17.78 -21.83 16.96
N ILE A 392 16.84 -20.90 16.73
CA ILE A 392 15.50 -21.22 16.19
C ILE A 392 15.62 -21.91 14.82
N LEU A 393 16.45 -21.38 13.93
CA LEU A 393 16.66 -21.93 12.58
C LEU A 393 17.20 -23.36 12.64
N GLU A 394 18.14 -23.64 13.53
CA GLU A 394 18.73 -24.97 13.68
C GLU A 394 17.77 -25.98 14.32
N SER A 395 17.06 -25.58 15.38
CA SER A 395 16.11 -26.47 16.06
C SER A 395 14.86 -26.75 15.23
N GLY A 396 14.46 -25.78 14.41
CA GLY A 396 13.20 -25.77 13.68
C GLY A 396 13.25 -26.42 12.29
N LYS A 397 14.40 -26.87 11.78
CA LYS A 397 14.58 -27.33 10.38
C LYS A 397 13.45 -28.24 9.89
N LYS A 398 13.21 -29.34 10.60
CA LYS A 398 12.17 -30.32 10.23
C LYS A 398 10.77 -29.68 10.20
N LEU A 399 10.42 -28.94 11.25
CA LEU A 399 9.11 -28.31 11.40
C LEU A 399 8.88 -27.23 10.33
N ILE A 400 9.89 -26.42 10.02
CA ILE A 400 9.85 -25.42 8.94
C ILE A 400 9.59 -26.12 7.60
N GLY A 401 10.28 -27.24 7.35
CA GLY A 401 10.05 -28.07 6.18
C GLY A 401 8.61 -28.57 6.08
N ASP A 402 8.06 -29.08 7.19
CA ASP A 402 6.68 -29.56 7.26
C ASP A 402 5.64 -28.45 7.02
N VAL A 403 5.91 -27.23 7.49
CA VAL A 403 5.05 -26.06 7.21
C VAL A 403 5.06 -25.72 5.72
N PHE A 404 6.22 -25.71 5.05
CA PHE A 404 6.26 -25.47 3.60
C PHE A 404 5.54 -26.55 2.81
N ARG A 405 5.67 -27.82 3.19
CA ARG A 405 4.91 -28.91 2.54
C ARG A 405 3.41 -28.77 2.74
N TYR A 406 2.97 -28.31 3.91
CA TYR A 406 1.56 -27.98 4.12
C TYR A 406 1.11 -26.86 3.18
N MET A 407 1.89 -25.78 3.04
CA MET A 407 1.57 -24.68 2.13
C MET A 407 1.34 -25.18 0.71
N ILE A 408 2.26 -25.99 0.19
CA ILE A 408 2.18 -26.58 -1.17
C ILE A 408 0.93 -27.44 -1.33
N LYS A 409 0.62 -28.27 -0.33
CA LYS A 409 -0.45 -29.26 -0.39
C LYS A 409 -1.84 -28.64 -0.25
N GLU A 410 -2.00 -27.69 0.67
CA GLU A 410 -3.30 -27.27 1.17
C GLU A 410 -3.71 -25.86 0.73
N LEU A 411 -2.76 -25.02 0.30
CA LEU A 411 -3.04 -23.70 -0.23
C LEU A 411 -3.04 -23.73 -1.75
N SER A 412 -4.00 -23.03 -2.36
CA SER A 412 -4.11 -22.96 -3.81
C SER A 412 -4.49 -21.54 -4.26
N ILE A 413 -4.01 -21.16 -5.44
CA ILE A 413 -4.33 -19.86 -6.05
C ILE A 413 -5.82 -19.77 -6.39
N GLN A 414 -6.46 -20.91 -6.70
CA GLN A 414 -7.86 -20.96 -7.12
C GLN A 414 -8.82 -20.80 -5.94
N ASP A 415 -8.57 -21.54 -4.85
CA ASP A 415 -9.45 -21.57 -3.68
C ASP A 415 -9.17 -20.41 -2.71
N ARG A 416 -7.99 -19.76 -2.85
CA ARG A 416 -7.55 -18.64 -2.02
C ARG A 416 -7.64 -18.93 -0.51
N TYR A 417 -7.28 -20.16 -0.13
CA TYR A 417 -7.08 -20.50 1.27
C TYR A 417 -5.87 -19.76 1.83
N SER A 418 -5.94 -19.46 3.12
CA SER A 418 -4.88 -18.81 3.86
C SER A 418 -4.52 -19.57 5.12
N MET A 419 -3.37 -19.22 5.71
CA MET A 419 -2.94 -19.74 6.99
C MET A 419 -2.40 -18.63 7.89
N VAL A 420 -2.47 -18.87 9.20
CA VAL A 420 -1.87 -17.98 10.21
C VAL A 420 -0.68 -18.67 10.85
N ILE A 421 0.46 -18.00 10.88
CA ILE A 421 1.64 -18.40 11.65
C ILE A 421 1.76 -17.50 12.87
N HIS A 422 1.94 -18.09 14.05
CA HIS A 422 2.00 -17.29 15.27
C HIS A 422 2.91 -17.91 16.32
N CYS A 423 3.29 -17.08 17.29
CA CYS A 423 3.89 -17.51 18.54
C CYS A 423 3.22 -16.71 19.67
N THR A 424 3.93 -16.36 20.74
CA THR A 424 3.38 -15.53 21.82
C THR A 424 3.15 -14.10 21.34
N ALA A 425 4.23 -13.38 21.01
CA ALA A 425 4.15 -12.01 20.49
C ALA A 425 3.91 -11.95 18.98
N GLY A 426 4.12 -13.05 18.26
CA GLY A 426 4.16 -13.04 16.80
C GLY A 426 5.40 -12.33 16.26
N LYS A 427 6.49 -12.28 17.03
CA LYS A 427 7.72 -11.52 16.76
C LYS A 427 8.88 -12.43 16.38
N ASP A 428 9.40 -13.21 17.33
CA ASP A 428 10.67 -13.94 17.18
C ASP A 428 10.54 -15.17 16.27
N ARG A 429 9.96 -16.27 16.77
CA ARG A 429 9.79 -17.53 16.00
C ARG A 429 8.99 -17.32 14.72
N THR A 430 7.91 -16.55 14.81
CA THR A 430 7.12 -16.14 13.64
C THR A 430 7.95 -15.31 12.67
N GLY A 431 8.75 -14.36 13.17
CA GLY A 431 9.61 -13.52 12.33
C GLY A 431 10.71 -14.30 11.63
N VAL A 432 11.31 -15.27 12.31
CA VAL A 432 12.32 -16.17 11.71
C VAL A 432 11.70 -16.98 10.56
N PHE A 433 10.51 -17.56 10.75
CA PHE A 433 9.83 -18.27 9.66
C PHE A 433 9.49 -17.33 8.49
N VAL A 434 8.93 -16.14 8.78
CA VAL A 434 8.60 -15.14 7.74
C VAL A 434 9.86 -14.68 6.99
N MET A 435 10.97 -14.46 7.69
CA MET A 435 12.26 -14.12 7.11
C MET A 435 12.69 -15.20 6.10
N VAL A 436 12.62 -16.47 6.47
CA VAL A 436 12.97 -17.59 5.58
C VAL A 436 12.03 -17.63 4.36
N LEU A 437 10.72 -17.51 4.56
CA LEU A 437 9.75 -17.56 3.47
C LEU A 437 9.93 -16.40 2.48
N LEU A 438 10.08 -15.16 2.97
CA LEU A 438 10.28 -13.99 2.13
C LEU A 438 11.64 -14.05 1.41
N GLY A 439 12.69 -14.47 2.12
CA GLY A 439 14.02 -14.68 1.56
C GLY A 439 14.05 -15.75 0.47
N LEU A 440 13.35 -16.87 0.69
CA LEU A 440 13.16 -17.93 -0.31
C LEU A 440 12.43 -17.40 -1.55
N CYS A 441 11.49 -16.46 -1.40
CA CYS A 441 10.81 -15.83 -2.52
C CYS A 441 11.64 -14.73 -3.20
N GLY A 442 12.85 -14.45 -2.73
CA GLY A 442 13.74 -13.44 -3.29
C GLY A 442 13.40 -12.00 -2.89
N VAL A 443 12.76 -11.78 -1.74
CA VAL A 443 12.58 -10.43 -1.20
C VAL A 443 13.92 -9.90 -0.68
N ASP A 444 14.18 -8.60 -0.87
CA ASP A 444 15.42 -7.97 -0.43
C ASP A 444 15.57 -7.99 1.11
N ASP A 445 16.79 -8.20 1.60
CA ASP A 445 17.11 -8.32 3.02
C ASP A 445 16.65 -7.09 3.82
N GLU A 446 16.73 -5.89 3.23
CA GLU A 446 16.25 -4.65 3.84
C GLU A 446 14.74 -4.69 4.10
N ILE A 447 14.00 -5.18 3.12
CA ILE A 447 12.54 -5.30 3.18
C ILE A 447 12.15 -6.35 4.22
N ILE A 448 12.86 -7.48 4.28
CA ILE A 448 12.62 -8.53 5.28
C ILE A 448 12.84 -7.98 6.69
N ALA A 449 13.94 -7.27 6.92
CA ALA A 449 14.24 -6.69 8.24
C ALA A 449 13.21 -5.63 8.64
N ARG A 450 12.75 -4.80 7.68
CA ARG A 450 11.69 -3.80 7.91
C ARG A 450 10.32 -4.42 8.16
N GLU A 451 9.96 -5.51 7.49
CA GLU A 451 8.74 -6.26 7.79
C GLU A 451 8.74 -6.76 9.24
N TYR A 452 9.87 -7.34 9.66
CA TYR A 452 10.02 -7.87 11.00
C TYR A 452 9.88 -6.76 12.07
N GLU A 453 10.52 -5.60 11.83
CA GLU A 453 10.47 -4.41 12.70
C GLU A 453 9.05 -3.93 12.98
N LEU A 454 8.09 -4.18 12.07
CA LEU A 454 6.67 -3.84 12.26
C LEU A 454 6.07 -4.52 13.51
N SER A 455 6.68 -5.59 14.01
CA SER A 455 6.23 -6.23 15.24
C SER A 455 6.29 -5.30 16.46
N ASN A 456 7.16 -4.28 16.45
CA ASN A 456 7.18 -3.23 17.49
C ASN A 456 5.87 -2.44 17.57
N LEU A 457 5.14 -2.34 16.45
CA LEU A 457 3.86 -1.65 16.37
C LEU A 457 2.70 -2.55 16.82
N GLY A 458 2.79 -3.86 16.54
CA GLY A 458 1.69 -4.79 16.76
C GLY A 458 1.72 -5.51 18.10
N TYR A 459 2.84 -5.48 18.82
CA TYR A 459 2.98 -6.07 20.15
C TYR A 459 3.93 -5.24 21.00
N PHE A 460 3.42 -4.74 22.13
CA PHE A 460 4.19 -3.95 23.09
C PHE A 460 3.91 -4.41 24.53
N GLU A 461 4.90 -4.22 25.39
CA GLU A 461 4.81 -4.45 26.83
C GLU A 461 4.52 -3.11 27.53
N TYR A 462 3.75 -3.14 28.62
CA TYR A 462 3.51 -1.92 29.40
C TYR A 462 4.77 -1.52 30.18
N GLU A 463 4.98 -0.22 30.39
CA GLU A 463 6.14 0.32 31.12
C GLU A 463 6.36 -0.32 32.49
N LYS A 464 5.26 -0.57 33.22
CA LYS A 464 5.32 -1.22 34.54
C LYS A 464 5.85 -2.65 34.46
N ASP A 465 5.51 -3.40 33.41
CA ASP A 465 5.96 -4.78 33.21
C ASP A 465 7.42 -4.80 32.75
N LEU A 466 7.83 -3.81 31.94
CA LEU A 466 9.22 -3.61 31.53
C LEU A 466 10.13 -3.32 32.74
N ALA A 467 9.72 -2.40 33.62
CA ALA A 467 10.47 -2.06 34.82
C ALA A 467 10.66 -3.27 35.75
N GLN A 468 9.58 -4.04 35.99
CA GLN A 468 9.66 -5.25 36.82
C GLN A 468 10.57 -6.33 36.22
N ARG A 469 10.58 -6.50 34.89
CA ARG A 469 11.48 -7.46 34.22
C ARG A 469 12.92 -6.98 34.26
N ALA A 470 13.16 -5.69 34.03
CA ALA A 470 14.48 -5.08 34.09
C ALA A 470 15.11 -5.27 35.48
N GLU A 471 14.34 -5.03 36.55
CA GLU A 471 14.77 -5.25 37.94
C GLU A 471 15.10 -6.73 38.21
N LYS A 472 14.22 -7.66 37.82
CA LYS A 472 14.44 -9.11 38.01
C LYS A 472 15.69 -9.65 37.32
N VAL A 473 16.04 -9.08 36.17
CA VAL A 473 17.21 -9.51 35.37
C VAL A 473 18.46 -8.69 35.73
N GLY A 474 18.32 -7.61 36.51
CA GLY A 474 19.43 -6.76 36.93
C GLY A 474 20.00 -5.88 35.81
N VAL A 475 19.16 -5.41 34.88
CA VAL A 475 19.57 -4.53 33.77
C VAL A 475 18.75 -3.25 33.75
N SER A 476 19.23 -2.21 33.06
CA SER A 476 18.46 -0.98 32.84
C SER A 476 17.18 -1.23 32.02
N GLU A 477 16.14 -0.45 32.26
CA GLU A 477 14.88 -0.49 31.48
C GLU A 477 15.11 -0.30 29.97
N GLU A 478 16.04 0.58 29.58
CA GLU A 478 16.38 0.81 28.17
C GLU A 478 16.95 -0.45 27.51
N LYS A 479 17.90 -1.12 28.17
CA LYS A 479 18.47 -2.40 27.70
C LYS A 479 17.40 -3.49 27.62
N MET A 480 16.50 -3.58 28.60
CA MET A 480 15.39 -4.53 28.58
C MET A 480 14.41 -4.24 27.43
N ARG A 481 14.07 -2.97 27.20
CA ARG A 481 13.23 -2.53 26.09
C ARG A 481 13.85 -2.90 24.74
N SER A 482 15.16 -2.67 24.59
CA SER A 482 15.90 -3.06 23.38
C SER A 482 15.84 -4.57 23.14
N ALA A 483 16.09 -5.39 24.17
CA ALA A 483 16.02 -6.85 24.06
C ALA A 483 14.61 -7.38 23.76
N LEU A 484 13.56 -6.71 24.26
CA LEU A 484 12.16 -7.08 23.98
C LEU A 484 11.63 -6.50 22.67
N SER A 485 12.37 -5.62 22.00
CA SER A 485 12.00 -5.05 20.69
C SER A 485 12.14 -6.05 19.54
N ALA A 486 11.59 -5.68 18.39
CA ALA A 486 11.89 -6.27 17.10
C ALA A 486 13.03 -5.50 16.43
N SER A 487 14.27 -5.91 16.71
CA SER A 487 15.48 -5.21 16.25
C SER A 487 15.73 -5.41 14.75
N TYR A 488 15.57 -4.34 13.94
CA TYR A 488 15.91 -4.34 12.51
C TYR A 488 17.37 -4.79 12.27
N ASN A 489 18.32 -4.26 13.04
CA ASN A 489 19.73 -4.63 12.93
C ASN A 489 19.98 -6.08 13.37
N GLY A 490 19.23 -6.58 14.36
CA GLY A 490 19.27 -7.98 14.77
C GLY A 490 18.82 -8.93 13.65
N MET A 491 17.73 -8.58 12.96
CA MET A 491 17.24 -9.35 11.81
C MET A 491 18.25 -9.33 10.65
N LYS A 492 18.83 -8.16 10.31
CA LYS A 492 19.90 -8.10 9.30
C LYS A 492 21.10 -8.97 9.65
N SER A 493 21.53 -8.93 10.90
CA SER A 493 22.65 -9.76 11.38
C SER A 493 22.31 -11.25 11.29
N THR A 494 21.06 -11.61 11.56
CA THR A 494 20.54 -12.98 11.39
C THR A 494 20.60 -13.43 9.94
N ILE A 495 20.08 -12.61 9.00
CA ILE A 495 20.10 -12.93 7.56
C ILE A 495 21.53 -13.11 7.08
N ARG A 496 22.46 -12.25 7.52
CA ARG A 496 23.89 -12.38 7.22
C ARG A 496 24.44 -13.72 7.71
N ARG A 497 24.23 -14.08 8.99
CA ARG A 497 24.70 -15.36 9.56
C ARG A 497 24.08 -16.58 8.88
N LEU A 498 22.80 -16.51 8.50
CA LEU A 498 22.12 -17.55 7.73
C LEU A 498 22.83 -17.75 6.38
N LYS A 499 23.06 -16.68 5.63
CA LYS A 499 23.75 -16.75 4.32
C LYS A 499 25.20 -17.20 4.44
N GLU A 500 25.93 -16.76 5.47
CA GLU A 500 27.30 -17.22 5.74
C GLU A 500 27.36 -18.72 6.02
N LYS A 501 26.39 -19.26 6.77
CA LYS A 501 26.36 -20.68 7.17
C LYS A 501 25.81 -21.60 6.08
N PHE A 502 24.72 -21.20 5.42
CA PHE A 502 23.97 -22.06 4.50
C PHE A 502 24.13 -21.65 3.03
N GLY A 503 24.89 -20.59 2.74
CA GLY A 503 25.07 -20.04 1.39
C GLY A 503 23.91 -19.17 0.89
N SER A 504 22.66 -19.59 1.13
CA SER A 504 21.45 -18.85 0.76
C SER A 504 20.22 -19.29 1.57
N PHE A 505 19.08 -18.65 1.33
CA PHE A 505 17.80 -19.13 1.85
C PHE A 505 17.42 -20.49 1.27
N GLU A 506 17.69 -20.74 -0.01
CA GLU A 506 17.54 -22.06 -0.65
C GLU A 506 18.40 -23.11 0.04
N GLY A 507 19.68 -22.81 0.30
CA GLY A 507 20.58 -23.71 1.03
C GLY A 507 20.04 -24.08 2.42
N TYR A 508 19.46 -23.10 3.13
CA TYR A 508 18.82 -23.37 4.42
C TYR A 508 17.56 -24.26 4.30
N VAL A 509 16.69 -24.04 3.32
CA VAL A 509 15.47 -24.87 3.18
C VAL A 509 15.77 -26.27 2.64
N HIS A 510 16.89 -26.48 1.94
CA HIS A 510 17.38 -27.84 1.66
C HIS A 510 17.76 -28.59 2.93
N GLU A 511 18.40 -27.92 3.89
CA GLU A 511 18.67 -28.48 5.23
C GLU A 511 17.37 -28.74 6.02
N CYS A 512 16.28 -28.05 5.67
CA CYS A 512 14.92 -28.35 6.17
C CYS A 512 14.28 -29.56 5.45
N GLY A 513 14.97 -30.16 4.48
CA GLY A 513 14.55 -31.34 3.72
C GLY A 513 13.67 -31.04 2.50
N LEU A 514 13.59 -29.79 2.02
CA LEU A 514 12.86 -29.49 0.78
C LEU A 514 13.67 -29.90 -0.44
N SER A 515 12.99 -30.50 -1.41
CA SER A 515 13.47 -30.71 -2.77
C SER A 515 13.38 -29.43 -3.62
N GLU A 516 14.12 -29.38 -4.72
CA GLU A 516 14.06 -28.28 -5.70
C GLU A 516 12.63 -28.03 -6.23
N GLU A 517 11.87 -29.10 -6.46
CA GLU A 517 10.50 -28.98 -6.96
C GLU A 517 9.57 -28.40 -5.88
N GLU A 518 9.71 -28.80 -4.61
CA GLU A 518 8.96 -28.20 -3.51
C GLU A 518 9.30 -26.71 -3.35
N ILE A 519 10.57 -26.32 -3.43
CA ILE A 519 11.00 -24.92 -3.39
C ILE A 519 10.34 -24.11 -4.51
N LYS A 520 10.35 -24.66 -5.73
CA LYS A 520 9.70 -24.03 -6.89
C LYS A 520 8.20 -23.89 -6.71
N GLN A 521 7.53 -24.89 -6.13
CA GLN A 521 6.11 -24.83 -5.83
C GLN A 521 5.78 -23.75 -4.78
N VAL A 522 6.60 -23.63 -3.72
CA VAL A 522 6.46 -22.52 -2.75
C VAL A 522 6.61 -21.17 -3.46
N LYS A 523 7.64 -21.00 -4.30
CA LYS A 523 7.84 -19.77 -5.08
C LYS A 523 6.66 -19.47 -6.01
N GLN A 524 6.11 -20.47 -6.71
CA GLN A 524 4.94 -20.28 -7.58
C GLN A 524 3.68 -19.91 -6.81
N LEU A 525 3.47 -20.54 -5.66
CA LEU A 525 2.37 -20.22 -4.77
C LEU A 525 2.49 -18.78 -4.25
N MET A 526 3.69 -18.37 -3.84
CA MET A 526 3.89 -17.11 -3.12
C MET A 526 4.26 -15.93 -3.99
N ILE A 527 4.76 -16.11 -5.21
CA ILE A 527 5.16 -15.00 -6.09
C ILE A 527 4.07 -14.76 -7.13
N VAL A 528 3.62 -13.50 -7.21
CA VAL A 528 2.80 -13.00 -8.32
C VAL A 528 3.74 -12.40 -9.37
N PRO A 529 3.90 -13.02 -10.55
CA PRO A 529 4.78 -12.48 -11.58
C PRO A 529 4.17 -11.24 -12.26
N ILE A 530 5.01 -10.24 -12.54
CA ILE A 530 4.70 -9.10 -13.41
C ILE A 530 5.10 -9.49 -14.85
N ARG A 531 4.15 -9.48 -15.80
CA ARG A 531 4.38 -9.99 -17.17
C ARG A 531 5.36 -9.12 -17.96
N PHE A 532 6.14 -9.73 -18.87
CA PHE A 532 7.17 -9.05 -19.66
C PHE A 532 6.63 -7.94 -20.57
N GLU A 533 5.43 -8.10 -21.16
CA GLU A 533 4.81 -7.03 -21.97
C GLU A 533 4.47 -5.79 -21.13
N GLU A 534 4.17 -5.97 -19.84
CA GLU A 534 3.99 -4.87 -18.89
C GLU A 534 5.31 -4.23 -18.48
N ARG A 535 6.47 -4.90 -18.68
CA ARG A 535 7.81 -4.33 -18.42
C ARG A 535 8.33 -3.48 -19.59
N GLN A 536 7.90 -3.76 -20.82
CA GLN A 536 8.38 -3.07 -22.03
C GLN A 536 7.74 -1.70 -22.27
N LEU A 537 6.58 -1.42 -21.67
CA LEU A 537 5.93 -0.11 -21.76
C LEU A 537 6.67 1.00 -20.98
N TYR A 538 7.75 0.66 -20.25
CA TYR A 538 8.36 1.54 -19.24
C TYR A 538 9.90 1.49 -19.23
N ARG A 539 10.53 1.24 -20.37
CA ARG A 539 11.91 1.72 -20.55
C ARG A 539 11.84 3.07 -21.26
N PRO A 540 12.63 4.07 -20.86
CA PRO A 540 12.96 5.15 -21.79
C PRO A 540 13.41 4.48 -23.09
N LYS A 541 12.82 4.87 -24.22
CA LYS A 541 13.46 4.55 -25.50
C LYS A 541 14.79 5.29 -25.46
N ILE A 542 15.88 4.53 -25.47
CA ILE A 542 17.24 5.07 -25.66
C ILE A 542 17.28 5.82 -26.98
#